data_AF-A0AAP9IZT9-F1
#
_entry.id   AF-A0AAP9IZT9-F1
#
_cell.length_a   1.000
_cell.length_b   1.000
_cell.length_c   1.000
_cell.angle_alpha   90.00
_cell.angle_beta   90.00
_cell.angle_gamma   90.00
#
_symmetry.space_group_name_H-M   'P 1'
#
loop_
_entity.id
_entity.type
_entity.pdbx_description
1 polymer ?
#
loop_
_entity_poly.entity_id
_entity_poly.type
_entity_poly.pdbx_seq_one_letter_code
_entity_poly.pdbx_strand_id
1 'polypeptide(L)'
;MRNDLTRFYCTAFLGVGVVASGSLQHVVTTVKDALDDRDLTQLLLFDDSTGKPIDVDFRGKTDDVLKRLGEQFGDLPGTEVNHQPTRRVGRPKLGVVSGEVTLLPRHWEWLKSQPGGASVTLRKLVDEARHAGGKQSKIRESQEATYHFMTAMAGNFHQYEEALRALYAGDLDRFYHFIDDWAPDIRNHIKRLSANAFPESIRYIEPSQRAGMRFMQRGIEGSIVMLNLLRFRDVADYTANPELTPEIPISGAEAFNRYIEHTLPFLRESGGEVMFLGDGGEFLTGPEDERWDLVMLIRQSSAQSFLAFSGHQDYLAGIGHRTAAIEDSRLLPMAELPIPN
;
A
#
# COMPACT_ATOMS: atom_id res chain seq x y z
N MET A 1 23.51 -11.83 -23.62
CA MET A 1 22.59 -12.68 -22.84
C MET A 1 22.75 -12.29 -21.39
N ARG A 2 21.77 -11.59 -20.80
CA ARG A 2 21.78 -11.23 -19.38
C ARG A 2 21.26 -12.43 -18.61
N ASN A 3 21.93 -12.83 -17.53
CA ASN A 3 21.67 -14.07 -16.81
C ASN A 3 20.48 -13.88 -15.85
N ASP A 4 19.27 -14.30 -16.24
CA ASP A 4 18.03 -14.07 -15.48
C ASP A 4 18.03 -14.72 -14.08
N LEU A 5 18.93 -15.69 -13.83
CA LEU A 5 19.21 -16.28 -12.51
C LEU A 5 19.69 -15.26 -11.44
N THR A 6 20.11 -14.07 -11.85
CA THR A 6 20.51 -12.96 -10.94
C THR A 6 19.38 -11.98 -10.63
N ARG A 7 18.23 -12.06 -11.31
CA ARG A 7 17.05 -11.21 -11.06
C ARG A 7 15.98 -11.88 -10.19
N PHE A 8 16.10 -13.19 -10.00
CA PHE A 8 15.15 -13.99 -9.27
C PHE A 8 15.65 -14.20 -7.83
N TYR A 9 14.90 -13.68 -6.86
CA TYR A 9 15.17 -13.81 -5.42
C TYR A 9 14.32 -14.92 -4.83
N CYS A 10 14.94 -15.77 -4.02
CA CYS A 10 14.25 -16.85 -3.34
C CYS A 10 14.80 -17.05 -1.93
N THR A 11 14.00 -17.73 -1.11
CA THR A 11 14.39 -18.12 0.24
C THR A 11 14.21 -19.62 0.42
N ALA A 12 15.24 -20.28 0.95
CA ALA A 12 15.26 -21.71 1.23
C ALA A 12 14.98 -21.98 2.72
N PHE A 13 14.09 -22.93 2.98
CA PHE A 13 13.66 -23.34 4.31
C PHE A 13 13.95 -24.82 4.53
N LEU A 14 14.44 -25.15 5.71
CA LEU A 14 14.48 -26.52 6.23
C LEU A 14 13.57 -26.59 7.45
N GLY A 15 12.43 -27.27 7.30
CA GLY A 15 11.35 -27.20 8.29
C GLY A 15 10.82 -25.77 8.43
N VAL A 16 10.99 -25.16 9.60
CA VAL A 16 10.51 -23.79 9.90
C VAL A 16 11.62 -22.74 9.91
N GLY A 17 12.88 -23.13 9.66
CA GLY A 17 14.04 -22.24 9.69
C GLY A 17 14.54 -21.87 8.30
N VAL A 18 15.00 -20.63 8.13
CA VAL A 18 15.67 -20.16 6.91
C VAL A 18 17.11 -20.67 6.88
N VAL A 19 17.49 -21.31 5.77
CA VAL A 19 18.87 -21.76 5.52
C VAL A 19 19.65 -20.72 4.72
N ALA A 20 19.02 -20.16 3.69
CA ALA A 20 19.62 -19.14 2.83
C ALA A 20 18.54 -18.28 2.16
N SER A 21 18.87 -17.03 1.85
CA SER A 21 18.01 -16.12 1.09
C SER A 21 18.88 -15.27 0.16
N GLY A 22 18.40 -14.98 -1.04
CA GLY A 22 19.14 -14.19 -2.02
C GLY A 22 18.80 -14.58 -3.46
N SER A 23 19.73 -14.34 -4.39
CA SER A 23 19.56 -14.83 -5.76
C SER A 23 19.50 -16.35 -5.79
N LEU A 24 18.77 -16.91 -6.76
CA LEU A 24 18.67 -18.38 -6.91
C LEU A 24 20.04 -19.05 -6.98
N GLN A 25 20.99 -18.45 -7.70
CA GLN A 25 22.36 -18.95 -7.76
C GLN A 25 23.03 -18.97 -6.38
N HIS A 26 22.93 -17.87 -5.62
CA HIS A 26 23.51 -17.80 -4.29
C HIS A 26 22.89 -18.84 -3.36
N VAL A 27 21.56 -18.96 -3.35
CA VAL A 27 20.84 -19.91 -2.52
C VAL A 27 21.25 -21.35 -2.86
N VAL A 28 21.26 -21.73 -4.14
CA VAL A 28 21.64 -23.08 -4.58
C VAL A 28 23.07 -23.42 -4.19
N THR A 29 24.03 -22.50 -4.37
CA THR A 29 25.42 -22.73 -3.94
C THR A 29 25.51 -22.88 -2.43
N THR A 30 24.90 -21.98 -1.66
CA THR A 30 24.95 -21.99 -0.20
C THR A 30 24.35 -23.28 0.38
N VAL A 31 23.19 -23.73 -0.11
CA VAL A 31 22.55 -24.96 0.41
C VAL A 31 23.31 -26.22 0.01
N LYS A 32 23.95 -26.23 -1.17
CA LYS A 32 24.80 -27.35 -1.62
C LYS A 32 26.07 -27.51 -0.82
N ASP A 33 26.64 -26.39 -0.36
CA ASP A 33 27.86 -26.41 0.45
C ASP A 33 27.57 -26.71 1.92
N ALA A 34 26.37 -26.34 2.40
CA ALA A 34 26.01 -26.41 3.83
C ALA A 34 25.22 -27.67 4.23
N LEU A 35 24.51 -28.32 3.30
CA LEU A 35 23.57 -29.41 3.61
C LEU A 35 24.00 -30.75 2.99
N ASP A 36 23.61 -31.85 3.65
CA ASP A 36 23.77 -33.20 3.11
C ASP A 36 22.61 -33.59 2.17
N ASP A 37 22.74 -34.73 1.49
CA ASP A 37 21.72 -35.20 0.54
C ASP A 37 20.36 -35.44 1.21
N ARG A 38 20.31 -35.75 2.51
CA ARG A 38 19.05 -35.99 3.23
C ARG A 38 18.33 -34.67 3.48
N ASP A 39 19.04 -33.66 3.96
CA ASP A 39 18.48 -32.34 4.24
C ASP A 39 18.06 -31.65 2.93
N LEU A 40 18.79 -31.86 1.83
CA LEU A 40 18.41 -31.38 0.50
C LEU A 40 17.07 -31.96 0.01
N THR A 41 16.68 -33.18 0.42
CA THR A 41 15.36 -33.74 0.07
C THR A 41 14.19 -33.14 0.85
N GLN A 42 14.46 -32.47 1.96
CA GLN A 42 13.45 -31.84 2.82
C GLN A 42 13.41 -30.31 2.65
N LEU A 43 14.32 -29.78 1.83
CA LEU A 43 14.47 -28.35 1.59
C LEU A 43 13.31 -27.83 0.71
N LEU A 44 12.73 -26.70 1.11
CA LEU A 44 11.70 -26.00 0.36
C LEU A 44 12.21 -24.63 -0.06
N LEU A 45 12.17 -24.33 -1.36
CA LEU A 45 12.55 -23.02 -1.90
C LEU A 45 11.29 -22.27 -2.30
N PHE A 46 11.22 -20.99 -1.96
CA PHE A 46 10.10 -20.12 -2.34
C PHE A 46 10.59 -18.91 -3.11
N ASP A 47 9.87 -18.56 -4.18
CA ASP A 47 10.02 -17.31 -4.91
C ASP A 47 9.57 -16.14 -4.03
N ASP A 48 10.46 -15.20 -3.75
CA ASP A 48 10.18 -14.09 -2.85
C ASP A 48 9.21 -13.05 -3.45
N SER A 49 8.90 -13.15 -4.74
CA SER A 49 7.94 -12.27 -5.42
C SER A 49 6.55 -12.89 -5.53
N THR A 50 6.46 -14.22 -5.70
CA THR A 50 5.18 -14.92 -5.92
C THR A 50 4.76 -15.82 -4.77
N GLY A 51 5.63 -16.05 -3.78
CA GLY A 51 5.40 -16.94 -2.65
C GLY A 51 5.22 -18.42 -3.04
N LYS A 52 5.48 -18.78 -4.30
CA LYS A 52 5.29 -20.14 -4.80
C LYS A 52 6.54 -20.99 -4.56
N PRO A 53 6.36 -22.31 -4.32
CA PRO A 53 7.48 -23.22 -4.21
C PRO A 53 8.20 -23.36 -5.56
N ILE A 54 9.52 -23.48 -5.51
CA ILE A 54 10.39 -23.69 -6.65
C ILE A 54 10.92 -25.11 -6.56
N ASP A 55 10.64 -25.91 -7.57
CA ASP A 55 11.20 -27.25 -7.68
C ASP A 55 12.62 -27.18 -8.23
N VAL A 56 13.59 -27.63 -7.43
CA VAL A 56 15.00 -27.67 -7.79
C VAL A 56 15.51 -29.09 -7.59
N ASP A 57 15.94 -29.71 -8.68
CA ASP A 57 16.60 -31.00 -8.61
C ASP A 57 18.07 -30.82 -8.24
N PHE A 58 18.39 -31.07 -6.98
CA PHE A 58 19.74 -30.96 -6.43
C PHE A 58 20.68 -32.11 -6.81
N ARG A 59 20.34 -33.06 -7.68
CA ARG A 59 21.28 -34.15 -8.02
C ARG A 59 22.50 -33.66 -8.81
N GLY A 60 23.67 -34.22 -8.51
CA GLY A 60 24.93 -33.92 -9.21
C GLY A 60 25.70 -32.72 -8.63
N LYS A 61 26.67 -32.21 -9.40
CA LYS A 61 27.52 -31.08 -9.00
C LYS A 61 26.75 -29.76 -9.09
N THR A 62 27.17 -28.76 -8.31
CA THR A 62 26.53 -27.43 -8.26
C THR A 62 26.40 -26.80 -9.64
N ASP A 63 27.42 -26.91 -10.50
CA ASP A 63 27.39 -26.39 -11.87
C ASP A 63 26.31 -27.07 -12.75
N ASP A 64 26.10 -28.37 -12.57
CA ASP A 64 25.08 -29.13 -13.31
C ASP A 64 23.66 -28.74 -12.88
N VAL A 65 23.47 -28.43 -11.59
CA VAL A 65 22.20 -27.91 -11.06
C VAL A 65 21.92 -26.51 -11.63
N LEU A 66 22.90 -25.60 -11.55
CA LEU A 66 22.76 -24.24 -12.05
C LEU A 66 22.50 -24.19 -13.56
N LYS A 67 23.13 -25.09 -14.34
CA LYS A 67 22.89 -25.19 -15.78
C LYS A 67 21.44 -25.59 -16.09
N ARG A 68 20.90 -26.58 -15.40
CA ARG A 68 19.51 -27.04 -15.58
C ARG A 68 18.50 -25.96 -15.19
N LEU A 69 18.77 -25.22 -14.12
CA LEU A 69 17.96 -24.06 -13.75
C LEU A 69 18.05 -22.96 -14.82
N GLY A 70 19.24 -22.72 -15.38
CA GLY A 70 19.41 -21.80 -16.50
C GLY A 70 18.60 -22.17 -17.74
N GLU A 71 18.41 -23.47 -18.02
CA GLU A 71 17.57 -23.97 -19.12
C GLU A 71 16.07 -23.92 -18.78
N GLN A 72 15.70 -24.08 -17.50
CA GLN A 72 14.31 -24.01 -17.02
C GLN A 72 13.79 -22.57 -16.93
N PHE A 73 14.66 -21.61 -16.58
CA PHE A 73 14.33 -20.20 -16.39
C PHE A 73 14.86 -19.29 -17.50
N GLY A 74 15.65 -19.80 -18.45
CA GLY A 74 16.12 -19.10 -19.64
C GLY A 74 15.55 -19.73 -20.92
N ASP A 75 14.65 -19.01 -21.59
CA ASP A 75 13.85 -19.44 -22.76
C ASP A 75 14.55 -20.30 -23.83
N LEU A 76 13.80 -21.27 -24.39
CA LEU A 76 14.07 -22.02 -25.63
C LEU A 76 14.57 -21.11 -26.78
N PRO A 77 15.55 -21.58 -27.58
CA PRO A 77 15.25 -21.77 -29.01
C PRO A 77 15.97 -22.97 -29.64
N GLY A 78 15.25 -23.76 -30.46
CA GLY A 78 15.91 -24.81 -31.25
C GLY A 78 15.01 -25.79 -32.00
N THR A 79 13.87 -25.37 -32.58
CA THR A 79 13.26 -26.16 -33.66
C THR A 79 13.96 -25.81 -34.96
N GLU A 80 14.76 -26.75 -35.46
CA GLU A 80 15.34 -26.70 -36.80
C GLU A 80 14.23 -26.52 -37.84
N VAL A 81 14.30 -25.46 -38.66
CA VAL A 81 13.66 -25.45 -39.98
C VAL A 81 14.65 -24.92 -41.00
N ASN A 82 14.87 -25.79 -41.96
CA ASN A 82 15.81 -25.76 -43.07
C ASN A 82 15.66 -24.55 -44.01
N HIS A 83 16.74 -24.17 -44.68
CA HIS A 83 16.84 -23.04 -45.61
C HIS A 83 15.88 -23.12 -46.82
N GLN A 84 15.22 -22.00 -47.16
CA GLN A 84 15.50 -21.24 -48.41
C GLN A 84 14.77 -19.88 -48.48
N PRO A 85 15.31 -18.89 -49.22
CA PRO A 85 14.88 -17.49 -49.13
C PRO A 85 13.95 -17.06 -50.28
N THR A 86 12.85 -16.37 -49.96
CA THR A 86 12.24 -15.41 -50.90
C THR A 86 11.66 -14.20 -50.15
N ARG A 87 12.14 -13.00 -50.52
CA ARG A 87 11.66 -11.69 -50.08
C ARG A 87 10.21 -11.45 -50.50
N ARG A 88 9.38 -10.94 -49.59
CA ARG A 88 8.38 -9.89 -49.88
C ARG A 88 8.23 -8.93 -48.68
N VAL A 89 8.32 -7.64 -48.98
CA VAL A 89 8.12 -6.51 -48.08
C VAL A 89 6.62 -6.36 -47.77
N GLY A 90 6.24 -6.27 -46.49
CA GLY A 90 4.87 -5.95 -46.09
C GLY A 90 4.65 -5.89 -44.58
N ARG A 91 4.46 -4.66 -44.06
CA ARG A 91 3.91 -4.20 -42.76
C ARG A 91 4.35 -4.95 -41.47
N PRO A 92 4.83 -4.25 -40.41
CA PRO A 92 5.15 -4.90 -39.15
C PRO A 92 3.90 -5.59 -38.58
N LYS A 93 3.97 -6.92 -38.41
CA LYS A 93 2.97 -7.65 -37.61
C LYS A 93 3.19 -7.23 -36.16
N LEU A 94 2.31 -6.38 -35.60
CA LEU A 94 2.17 -6.34 -34.14
C LEU A 94 1.77 -7.76 -33.74
N GLY A 95 2.55 -8.40 -32.87
CA GLY A 95 2.29 -9.75 -32.35
C GLY A 95 1.00 -9.77 -31.52
N VAL A 96 -0.15 -9.69 -32.17
CA VAL A 96 -1.48 -9.75 -31.55
C VAL A 96 -1.93 -11.20 -31.59
N VAL A 97 -2.15 -11.79 -30.42
CA VAL A 97 -2.82 -13.09 -30.26
C VAL A 97 -4.31 -12.83 -30.08
N SER A 98 -5.16 -13.55 -30.81
CA SER A 98 -6.61 -13.47 -30.66
C SER A 98 -7.09 -14.35 -29.50
N GLY A 99 -7.95 -13.80 -28.64
CA GLY A 99 -8.70 -14.53 -27.61
C GLY A 99 -10.19 -14.20 -27.69
N GLU A 100 -11.05 -15.05 -27.13
CA GLU A 100 -12.51 -14.85 -27.12
C GLU A 100 -12.97 -14.15 -25.82
N VAL A 101 -13.93 -13.22 -25.96
CA VAL A 101 -14.55 -12.52 -24.82
C VAL A 101 -16.06 -12.50 -25.00
N THR A 102 -16.79 -12.87 -23.95
CA THR A 102 -18.26 -12.80 -23.91
C THR A 102 -18.72 -11.53 -23.21
N LEU A 103 -19.55 -10.72 -23.86
CA LEU A 103 -20.08 -9.46 -23.32
C LEU A 103 -21.59 -9.35 -23.58
N LEU A 104 -22.28 -8.54 -22.77
CA LEU A 104 -23.69 -8.22 -22.97
C LEU A 104 -23.91 -7.46 -24.29
N PRO A 105 -25.07 -7.61 -24.96
CA PRO A 105 -25.37 -6.93 -26.22
C PRO A 105 -25.16 -5.40 -26.16
N ARG A 106 -25.61 -4.75 -25.09
CA ARG A 106 -25.41 -3.31 -24.85
C ARG A 106 -23.94 -2.89 -24.81
N HIS A 107 -23.05 -3.76 -24.32
CA HIS A 107 -21.61 -3.48 -24.27
C HIS A 107 -20.99 -3.59 -25.67
N TRP A 108 -21.47 -4.54 -26.48
CA TRP A 108 -21.06 -4.65 -27.88
C TRP A 108 -21.50 -3.46 -28.71
N GLU A 109 -22.72 -2.98 -28.52
CA GLU A 109 -23.24 -1.78 -29.20
C GLU A 109 -22.41 -0.56 -28.85
N TRP A 110 -22.11 -0.36 -27.55
CA TRP A 110 -21.25 0.73 -27.11
C TRP A 110 -19.82 0.60 -27.65
N LEU A 111 -19.20 -0.58 -27.62
CA LEU A 111 -17.85 -0.80 -28.13
C LEU A 111 -17.74 -0.55 -29.64
N LYS A 112 -18.78 -0.87 -30.41
CA LYS A 112 -18.85 -0.62 -31.85
C LYS A 112 -19.04 0.86 -32.19
N SER A 113 -19.63 1.65 -31.29
CA SER A 113 -19.83 3.10 -31.50
C SER A 113 -18.58 3.94 -31.20
N GLN A 114 -17.51 3.35 -30.65
CA GLN A 114 -16.30 4.08 -30.29
C GLN A 114 -15.37 4.36 -31.49
N PRO A 115 -14.68 5.51 -31.52
CA PRO A 115 -13.69 5.83 -32.54
C PRO A 115 -12.50 4.86 -32.51
N GLY A 116 -12.24 4.18 -33.64
CA GLY A 116 -11.17 3.17 -33.74
C GLY A 116 -11.61 1.73 -33.44
N GLY A 117 -12.90 1.52 -33.14
CA GLY A 117 -13.54 0.21 -33.01
C GLY A 117 -13.30 -0.50 -31.67
N ALA A 118 -13.97 -1.65 -31.52
CA ALA A 118 -14.02 -2.40 -30.27
C ALA A 118 -12.63 -2.81 -29.76
N SER A 119 -11.75 -3.31 -30.62
CA SER A 119 -10.42 -3.81 -30.20
C SER A 119 -9.49 -2.70 -29.70
N VAL A 120 -9.54 -1.50 -30.30
CA VAL A 120 -8.73 -0.35 -29.85
C VAL A 120 -9.26 0.18 -28.52
N THR A 121 -10.57 0.25 -28.38
CA THR A 121 -11.22 0.71 -27.14
C THR A 121 -10.98 -0.27 -25.99
N LEU A 122 -11.13 -1.57 -26.22
CA LEU A 122 -10.81 -2.60 -25.23
C LEU A 122 -9.34 -2.53 -24.80
N ARG A 123 -8.41 -2.34 -25.74
CA ARG A 123 -6.99 -2.17 -25.40
C ARG A 123 -6.77 -0.95 -24.49
N LYS A 124 -7.35 0.20 -24.84
CA LYS A 124 -7.25 1.42 -24.02
C LYS A 124 -7.86 1.25 -22.64
N LEU A 125 -9.04 0.63 -22.54
CA LEU A 125 -9.70 0.35 -21.26
C LEU A 125 -8.88 -0.63 -20.41
N VAL A 126 -8.28 -1.65 -21.02
CA VAL A 126 -7.36 -2.57 -20.34
C VAL A 126 -6.10 -1.85 -19.89
N ASP A 127 -5.50 -1.02 -20.75
CA ASP A 127 -4.30 -0.25 -20.41
C ASP A 127 -4.61 0.75 -19.28
N GLU A 128 -5.72 1.48 -19.37
CA GLU A 128 -6.19 2.43 -18.35
C GLU A 128 -6.53 1.72 -17.04
N ALA A 129 -7.20 0.56 -17.07
CA ALA A 129 -7.45 -0.24 -15.88
C ALA A 129 -6.16 -0.83 -15.28
N ARG A 130 -5.19 -1.22 -16.11
CA ARG A 130 -3.86 -1.66 -15.64
C ARG A 130 -3.09 -0.52 -14.98
N HIS A 131 -3.21 0.71 -15.48
CA HIS A 131 -2.54 1.88 -14.91
C HIS A 131 -3.27 2.40 -13.65
N ALA A 132 -4.60 2.47 -13.66
CA ALA A 132 -5.43 2.89 -12.53
C ALA A 132 -5.47 1.85 -11.40
N GLY A 133 -5.38 0.56 -11.75
CA GLY A 133 -5.40 -0.57 -10.83
C GLY A 133 -4.03 -0.96 -10.29
N GLY A 134 -2.94 -0.27 -10.62
CA GLY A 134 -1.59 -0.69 -10.24
C GLY A 134 -1.38 -0.88 -8.74
N LYS A 135 -2.02 -0.06 -7.89
CA LYS A 135 -2.00 -0.25 -6.42
C LYS A 135 -2.84 -1.45 -5.96
N GLN A 136 -4.03 -1.63 -6.56
CA GLN A 136 -4.91 -2.76 -6.22
C GLN A 136 -4.40 -4.10 -6.78
N SER A 137 -3.68 -4.06 -7.89
CA SER A 137 -2.90 -5.18 -8.46
C SER A 137 -1.78 -5.58 -7.52
N LYS A 138 -1.00 -4.61 -7.02
CA LYS A 138 0.08 -4.87 -6.05
C LYS A 138 -0.43 -5.45 -4.73
N ILE A 139 -1.55 -4.92 -4.21
CA ILE A 139 -2.21 -5.47 -3.02
C ILE A 139 -2.58 -6.94 -3.24
N ARG A 140 -3.26 -7.21 -4.35
CA ARG A 140 -3.67 -8.58 -4.70
C ARG A 140 -2.47 -9.51 -4.91
N GLU A 141 -1.44 -9.08 -5.63
CA GLU A 141 -0.21 -9.84 -5.86
C GLU A 141 0.49 -10.19 -4.54
N SER A 142 0.57 -9.23 -3.62
CA SER A 142 1.18 -9.43 -2.29
C SER A 142 0.31 -10.33 -1.39
N GLN A 143 -1.02 -10.21 -1.45
CA GLN A 143 -1.95 -11.14 -0.78
C GLN A 143 -1.82 -12.56 -1.33
N GLU A 144 -1.81 -12.74 -2.66
CA GLU A 144 -1.66 -14.04 -3.32
C GLU A 144 -0.31 -14.68 -2.99
N ALA A 145 0.79 -13.92 -3.02
CA ALA A 145 2.11 -14.40 -2.64
C ALA A 145 2.16 -14.86 -1.17
N THR A 146 1.61 -14.04 -0.27
CA THR A 146 1.52 -14.38 1.16
C THR A 146 0.69 -15.64 1.38
N TYR A 147 -0.47 -15.76 0.70
CA TYR A 147 -1.34 -16.93 0.77
C TYR A 147 -0.63 -18.21 0.29
N HIS A 148 0.08 -18.15 -0.84
CA HIS A 148 0.81 -19.31 -1.38
C HIS A 148 1.84 -19.84 -0.37
N PHE A 149 2.62 -18.94 0.22
CA PHE A 149 3.62 -19.33 1.23
C PHE A 149 2.96 -19.87 2.51
N MET A 150 1.96 -19.16 3.05
CA MET A 150 1.26 -19.59 4.27
C MET A 150 0.60 -20.96 4.10
N THR A 151 0.02 -21.23 2.93
CA THR A 151 -0.61 -22.54 2.64
C THR A 151 0.42 -23.66 2.63
N ALA A 152 1.61 -23.41 2.11
CA ALA A 152 2.68 -24.40 2.06
C ALA A 152 3.34 -24.65 3.43
N MET A 153 3.56 -23.58 4.22
CA MET A 153 4.40 -23.64 5.42
C MET A 153 3.64 -23.59 6.74
N ALA A 154 2.45 -22.99 6.76
CA ALA A 154 1.76 -22.61 7.97
C ALA A 154 0.33 -23.19 8.10
N GLY A 155 -0.10 -24.08 7.19
CA GLY A 155 -1.45 -24.65 7.20
C GLY A 155 -1.85 -25.38 8.49
N ASN A 156 -0.86 -25.80 9.30
CA ASN A 156 -1.08 -26.45 10.60
C ASN A 156 -0.84 -25.52 11.82
N PHE A 157 -0.55 -24.24 11.59
CA PHE A 157 -0.26 -23.29 12.67
C PHE A 157 -1.57 -22.79 13.31
N HIS A 158 -1.49 -22.41 14.59
CA HIS A 158 -2.63 -21.83 15.30
C HIS A 158 -3.09 -20.54 14.62
N GLN A 159 -4.41 -20.31 14.54
CA GLN A 159 -5.03 -19.12 13.92
C GLN A 159 -4.74 -18.92 12.42
N TYR A 160 -4.36 -19.97 11.69
CA TYR A 160 -4.09 -19.90 10.25
C TYR A 160 -5.28 -19.33 9.44
N GLU A 161 -6.50 -19.78 9.70
CA GLU A 161 -7.69 -19.33 8.96
C GLU A 161 -8.04 -17.87 9.27
N GLU A 162 -7.87 -17.47 10.53
CA GLU A 162 -8.09 -16.12 11.03
C GLU A 162 -7.08 -15.15 10.45
N ALA A 163 -5.80 -15.54 10.38
CA ALA A 163 -4.76 -14.81 9.70
C ALA A 163 -5.10 -14.63 8.21
N LEU A 164 -5.49 -15.68 7.49
CA LEU A 164 -5.91 -15.53 6.09
C LEU A 164 -7.12 -14.62 5.92
N ARG A 165 -8.10 -14.70 6.82
CA ARG A 165 -9.28 -13.82 6.80
C ARG A 165 -8.87 -12.36 6.98
N ALA A 166 -7.96 -12.06 7.91
CA ALA A 166 -7.43 -10.71 8.13
C ALA A 166 -6.62 -10.18 6.93
N LEU A 167 -5.78 -11.04 6.32
CA LEU A 167 -5.00 -10.72 5.12
C LEU A 167 -5.89 -10.23 3.97
N TYR A 168 -6.96 -10.98 3.66
CA TYR A 168 -7.88 -10.61 2.57
C TYR A 168 -8.85 -9.49 2.94
N ALA A 169 -9.15 -9.30 4.22
CA ALA A 169 -9.90 -8.15 4.71
C ALA A 169 -9.09 -6.84 4.65
N GLY A 170 -7.76 -6.92 4.49
CA GLY A 170 -6.88 -5.74 4.48
C GLY A 170 -6.62 -5.17 5.88
N ASP A 171 -6.77 -5.99 6.93
CA ASP A 171 -6.58 -5.61 8.33
C ASP A 171 -5.17 -6.01 8.79
N LEU A 172 -4.23 -5.06 8.74
CA LEU A 172 -2.81 -5.28 9.04
C LEU A 172 -2.58 -5.66 10.51
N ASP A 173 -3.26 -4.97 11.42
CA ASP A 173 -3.04 -5.15 12.86
C ASP A 173 -3.54 -6.51 13.33
N ARG A 174 -4.76 -6.92 12.92
CA ARG A 174 -5.25 -8.27 13.23
C ARG A 174 -4.41 -9.34 12.54
N PHE A 175 -3.98 -9.11 11.30
CA PHE A 175 -3.12 -10.06 10.61
C PHE A 175 -1.80 -10.31 11.37
N TYR A 176 -1.13 -9.25 11.81
CA TYR A 176 0.12 -9.37 12.57
C TYR A 176 -0.07 -9.95 13.97
N HIS A 177 -1.21 -9.68 14.61
CA HIS A 177 -1.57 -10.31 15.88
C HIS A 177 -1.70 -11.84 15.75
N PHE A 178 -2.42 -12.34 14.74
CA PHE A 178 -2.65 -13.79 14.58
C PHE A 178 -1.39 -14.59 14.24
N ILE A 179 -0.37 -13.97 13.65
CA ILE A 179 0.88 -14.65 13.30
C ILE A 179 1.99 -14.42 14.34
N ASP A 180 1.72 -13.70 15.44
CA ASP A 180 2.78 -13.24 16.34
C ASP A 180 3.52 -14.40 17.01
N ASP A 181 2.78 -15.43 17.43
CA ASP A 181 3.34 -16.63 18.07
C ASP A 181 3.94 -17.65 17.09
N TRP A 182 3.91 -17.38 15.78
CA TRP A 182 4.45 -18.31 14.78
C TRP A 182 5.99 -18.33 14.83
N ALA A 183 6.57 -19.40 14.30
CA ALA A 183 8.03 -19.54 14.20
C ALA A 183 8.65 -18.27 13.58
N PRO A 184 9.71 -17.68 14.18
CA PRO A 184 10.20 -16.36 13.80
C PRO A 184 10.50 -16.20 12.31
N ASP A 185 11.13 -17.21 11.72
CA ASP A 185 11.52 -17.20 10.30
C ASP A 185 10.32 -17.26 9.35
N ILE A 186 9.30 -18.06 9.70
CA ILE A 186 8.02 -18.11 8.97
C ILE A 186 7.30 -16.76 9.09
N ARG A 187 7.17 -16.23 10.31
CA ARG A 187 6.54 -14.93 10.58
C ARG A 187 7.22 -13.79 9.84
N ASN A 188 8.55 -13.72 9.90
CA ASN A 188 9.33 -12.67 9.23
C ASN A 188 9.20 -12.75 7.71
N HIS A 189 9.22 -13.96 7.14
CA HIS A 189 9.01 -14.15 5.71
C HIS A 189 7.60 -13.73 5.28
N ILE A 190 6.57 -14.10 6.05
CA ILE A 190 5.19 -13.65 5.84
C ILE A 190 5.08 -12.13 5.88
N LYS A 191 5.64 -11.47 6.90
CA LYS A 191 5.64 -9.99 7.01
C LYS A 191 6.28 -9.32 5.79
N ARG A 192 7.33 -9.93 5.25
CA ARG A 192 8.00 -9.44 4.03
C ARG A 192 7.13 -9.61 2.79
N LEU A 193 6.50 -10.78 2.60
CA LEU A 193 5.61 -11.05 1.46
C LEU A 193 4.34 -10.19 1.50
N SER A 194 3.83 -9.89 2.70
CA SER A 194 2.60 -9.12 2.91
C SER A 194 2.81 -7.61 3.02
N ALA A 195 4.03 -7.12 2.83
CA ALA A 195 4.38 -5.70 3.01
C ALA A 195 3.51 -4.74 2.16
N ASN A 196 2.98 -5.21 1.02
CA ASN A 196 2.09 -4.43 0.17
C ASN A 196 0.67 -5.00 0.12
N ALA A 197 0.35 -6.03 0.92
CA ALA A 197 -0.93 -6.74 0.93
C ALA A 197 -2.04 -5.96 1.64
N PHE A 198 -1.67 -4.91 2.37
CA PHE A 198 -2.57 -4.05 3.10
C PHE A 198 -2.64 -2.70 2.39
N PRO A 199 -3.85 -2.12 2.23
CA PRO A 199 -3.94 -0.75 1.78
C PRO A 199 -3.18 0.13 2.77
N GLU A 200 -2.29 1.01 2.29
CA GLU A 200 -1.76 2.09 3.14
C GLU A 200 -2.97 2.76 3.80
N SER A 201 -2.99 2.83 5.14
CA SER A 201 -4.00 3.60 5.85
C SER A 201 -3.97 5.01 5.25
N ILE A 202 -5.01 5.42 4.54
CA ILE A 202 -5.05 6.76 3.97
C ILE A 202 -5.12 7.71 5.15
N ARG A 203 -4.02 8.38 5.45
CA ARG A 203 -3.93 9.40 6.50
C ARG A 203 -4.35 10.73 5.92
N TYR A 204 -5.22 11.43 6.62
CA TYR A 204 -5.74 12.72 6.24
C TYR A 204 -5.11 13.78 7.15
N ILE A 205 -4.00 14.36 6.71
CA ILE A 205 -3.32 15.43 7.45
C ILE A 205 -3.81 16.79 6.96
N GLU A 206 -3.75 17.01 5.64
CA GLU A 206 -4.11 18.28 5.00
C GLU A 206 -5.31 18.12 4.06
N PRO A 207 -6.16 19.16 3.92
CA PRO A 207 -7.26 19.13 2.97
C PRO A 207 -6.74 19.12 1.53
N SER A 208 -7.24 18.20 0.71
CA SER A 208 -6.96 18.24 -0.74
C SER A 208 -7.54 19.50 -1.40
N GLN A 209 -6.91 19.95 -2.48
CA GLN A 209 -7.43 21.06 -3.31
C GLN A 209 -8.89 20.82 -3.74
N ARG A 210 -9.24 19.58 -4.09
CA ARG A 210 -10.62 19.19 -4.45
C ARG A 210 -11.60 19.34 -3.30
N ALA A 211 -11.18 19.00 -2.07
CA ALA A 211 -12.01 19.20 -0.88
C ALA A 211 -12.24 20.70 -0.63
N GLY A 212 -11.19 21.53 -0.74
CA GLY A 212 -11.29 22.98 -0.63
C GLY A 212 -12.26 23.60 -1.66
N MET A 213 -12.18 23.17 -2.93
CA MET A 213 -13.13 23.61 -3.96
C MET A 213 -14.58 23.24 -3.62
N ARG A 214 -14.84 22.00 -3.17
CA ARG A 214 -16.18 21.57 -2.76
C ARG A 214 -16.70 22.33 -1.55
N PHE A 215 -15.83 22.65 -0.59
CA PHE A 215 -16.18 23.48 0.56
C PHE A 215 -16.69 24.85 0.12
N MET A 216 -15.98 25.52 -0.78
CA MET A 216 -16.42 26.83 -1.31
C MET A 216 -17.72 26.75 -2.11
N GLN A 217 -17.91 25.67 -2.89
CA GLN A 217 -19.13 25.46 -3.66
C GLN A 217 -20.39 25.24 -2.81
N ARG A 218 -20.25 24.90 -1.52
CA ARG A 218 -21.41 24.78 -0.62
C ARG A 218 -22.10 26.12 -0.36
N GLY A 219 -21.43 27.25 -0.60
CA GLY A 219 -22.03 28.57 -0.43
C GLY A 219 -22.59 28.80 0.98
N ILE A 220 -21.88 28.33 2.02
CA ILE A 220 -22.34 28.48 3.40
C ILE A 220 -22.35 29.98 3.75
N GLU A 221 -23.52 30.49 4.11
CA GLU A 221 -23.71 31.86 4.57
C GLU A 221 -23.54 31.96 6.09
N GLY A 222 -22.95 33.05 6.57
CA GLY A 222 -22.75 33.31 8.00
C GLY A 222 -21.63 32.47 8.63
N SER A 223 -21.74 32.25 9.94
CA SER A 223 -20.71 31.55 10.71
C SER A 223 -20.61 30.08 10.34
N ILE A 224 -19.39 29.58 10.36
CA ILE A 224 -19.09 28.16 10.16
C ILE A 224 -18.45 27.59 11.42
N VAL A 225 -18.79 26.35 11.75
CA VAL A 225 -18.17 25.61 12.85
C VAL A 225 -17.42 24.43 12.27
N MET A 226 -16.13 24.33 12.56
CA MET A 226 -15.25 23.26 12.14
C MET A 226 -15.13 22.23 13.25
N LEU A 227 -15.64 21.02 13.02
CA LEU A 227 -15.32 19.86 13.84
C LEU A 227 -13.95 19.32 13.44
N ASN A 228 -13.05 19.23 14.41
CA ASN A 228 -11.73 18.63 14.28
C ASN A 228 -11.71 17.36 15.14
N LEU A 229 -11.38 16.24 14.52
CA LEU A 229 -11.04 14.99 15.20
C LEU A 229 -9.59 14.68 14.88
N LEU A 230 -8.73 14.55 15.88
CA LEU A 230 -7.29 14.46 15.70
C LEU A 230 -6.74 13.23 16.40
N ARG A 231 -5.94 12.44 15.68
CA ARG A 231 -5.14 11.36 16.23
C ARG A 231 -3.68 11.77 16.14
N PHE A 232 -2.96 11.68 17.24
CA PHE A 232 -1.58 12.10 17.37
C PHE A 232 -0.64 10.92 17.18
N ARG A 233 0.58 11.26 16.75
CA ARG A 233 1.70 10.32 16.76
C ARG A 233 2.23 10.17 18.18
N ASP A 234 2.74 8.99 18.50
CA ASP A 234 3.49 8.76 19.75
C ASP A 234 4.69 9.69 19.85
N VAL A 235 5.40 9.90 18.73
CA VAL A 235 6.52 10.84 18.59
C VAL A 235 6.27 11.73 17.39
N ALA A 236 6.39 13.05 17.57
CA ALA A 236 6.19 14.02 16.51
C ALA A 236 7.26 13.89 15.41
N ASP A 237 6.83 13.99 14.15
CA ASP A 237 7.70 13.84 12.98
C ASP A 237 7.92 15.18 12.27
N TYR A 238 9.04 15.84 12.58
CA TYR A 238 9.44 17.12 11.98
C TYR A 238 10.19 16.98 10.65
N THR A 239 10.25 15.79 10.02
CA THR A 239 10.99 15.59 8.77
C THR A 239 10.58 16.56 7.66
N ALA A 240 9.30 16.95 7.62
CA ALA A 240 8.78 17.92 6.65
C ALA A 240 9.04 19.40 7.02
N ASN A 241 9.39 19.69 8.27
CA ASN A 241 9.60 21.05 8.80
C ASN A 241 10.79 21.05 9.77
N PRO A 242 12.00 20.70 9.28
CA PRO A 242 13.17 20.48 10.13
C PRO A 242 13.58 21.72 10.95
N GLU A 243 13.25 22.91 10.48
CA GLU A 243 13.48 24.19 11.16
C GLU A 243 12.67 24.37 12.46
N LEU A 244 11.59 23.61 12.64
CA LEU A 244 10.75 23.62 13.85
C LEU A 244 11.09 22.46 14.81
N THR A 245 12.11 21.66 14.49
CA THR A 245 12.47 20.47 15.27
C THR A 245 12.91 20.85 16.68
N PRO A 246 12.30 20.27 17.73
CA PRO A 246 12.73 20.48 19.10
C PRO A 246 14.11 19.84 19.37
N GLU A 247 14.84 20.36 20.35
CA GLU A 247 16.14 19.80 20.77
C GLU A 247 16.04 18.34 21.25
N ILE A 248 14.90 17.99 21.84
CA ILE A 248 14.60 16.65 22.36
C ILE A 248 13.32 16.17 21.67
N PRO A 249 13.22 14.89 21.25
CA PRO A 249 11.97 14.32 20.72
C PRO A 249 10.80 14.56 21.67
N ILE A 250 9.69 15.04 21.13
CA ILE A 250 8.44 15.28 21.86
C ILE A 250 7.31 14.44 21.28
N SER A 251 6.28 14.20 22.07
CA SER A 251 5.07 13.53 21.62
C SER A 251 4.29 14.36 20.59
N GLY A 252 3.41 13.71 19.82
CA GLY A 252 2.50 14.41 18.92
C GLY A 252 1.58 15.38 19.67
N ALA A 253 1.11 15.02 20.86
CA ALA A 253 0.28 15.91 21.69
C ALA A 253 1.04 17.18 22.11
N GLU A 254 2.31 17.07 22.54
CA GLU A 254 3.14 18.23 22.88
C GLU A 254 3.43 19.12 21.66
N ALA A 255 3.72 18.51 20.51
CA ALA A 255 3.86 19.24 19.25
C ALA A 255 2.57 19.99 18.88
N PHE A 256 1.40 19.36 19.06
CA PHE A 256 0.12 20.00 18.78
C PHE A 256 -0.18 21.16 19.75
N ASN A 257 0.21 21.05 21.02
CA ASN A 257 0.08 22.16 21.96
C ASN A 257 0.88 23.39 21.52
N ARG A 258 2.10 23.21 21.01
CA ARG A 258 2.88 24.31 20.41
C ARG A 258 2.16 24.94 19.22
N TYR A 259 1.53 24.13 18.39
CA TYR A 259 0.68 24.61 17.30
C TYR A 259 -0.51 25.44 17.81
N ILE A 260 -1.20 25.00 18.86
CA ILE A 260 -2.30 25.75 19.48
C ILE A 260 -1.80 27.11 20.00
N GLU A 261 -0.73 27.11 20.79
CA GLU A 261 -0.14 28.33 21.37
C GLU A 261 0.22 29.36 20.29
N HIS A 262 0.82 28.88 19.19
CA HIS A 262 1.15 29.69 18.03
C HIS A 262 -0.10 30.22 17.30
N THR A 263 -1.13 29.39 17.15
CA THR A 263 -2.28 29.66 16.27
C THR A 263 -3.35 30.54 16.92
N LEU A 264 -3.54 30.43 18.23
CA LEU A 264 -4.63 31.10 18.96
C LEU A 264 -4.71 32.63 18.75
N PRO A 265 -3.60 33.39 18.75
CA PRO A 265 -3.65 34.82 18.47
C PRO A 265 -4.26 35.15 17.11
N PHE A 266 -3.81 34.46 16.06
CA PHE A 266 -4.27 34.67 14.68
C PHE A 266 -5.73 34.24 14.47
N LEU A 267 -6.14 33.16 15.14
CA LEU A 267 -7.54 32.72 15.13
C LEU A 267 -8.46 33.80 15.70
N ARG A 268 -8.09 34.38 16.85
CA ARG A 268 -8.87 35.44 17.50
C ARG A 268 -8.90 36.72 16.66
N GLU A 269 -7.77 37.09 16.06
CA GLU A 269 -7.67 38.23 15.16
C GLU A 269 -8.58 38.09 13.93
N SER A 270 -8.74 36.87 13.40
CA SER A 270 -9.67 36.60 12.29
C SER A 270 -11.15 36.55 12.71
N GLY A 271 -11.46 36.81 13.99
CA GLY A 271 -12.81 36.69 14.55
C GLY A 271 -13.27 35.24 14.75
N GLY A 272 -12.33 34.31 14.89
CA GLY A 272 -12.60 32.92 15.22
C GLY A 272 -12.47 32.64 16.72
N GLU A 273 -13.08 31.55 17.17
CA GLU A 273 -13.04 31.11 18.57
C GLU A 273 -13.01 29.58 18.69
N VAL A 274 -12.41 29.09 19.78
CA VAL A 274 -12.51 27.68 20.18
C VAL A 274 -13.79 27.53 21.00
N MET A 275 -14.80 26.87 20.45
CA MET A 275 -16.08 26.63 21.12
C MET A 275 -16.01 25.43 22.07
N PHE A 276 -15.21 24.43 21.72
CA PHE A 276 -15.06 23.20 22.48
C PHE A 276 -13.66 22.63 22.29
N LEU A 277 -13.11 22.08 23.38
CA LEU A 277 -11.88 21.33 23.42
C LEU A 277 -12.11 20.16 24.39
N GLY A 278 -11.99 18.93 23.90
CA GLY A 278 -12.25 17.73 24.69
C GLY A 278 -11.23 16.65 24.41
N ASP A 279 -10.91 15.90 25.47
CA ASP A 279 -10.15 14.65 25.35
C ASP A 279 -10.96 13.63 24.55
N GLY A 280 -10.27 12.91 23.69
CA GLY A 280 -10.89 11.91 22.83
C GLY A 280 -10.95 10.52 23.49
N GLY A 281 -11.07 9.49 22.67
CA GLY A 281 -11.09 8.10 23.08
C GLY A 281 -11.67 7.19 21.99
N GLU A 282 -12.07 6.00 22.44
CA GLU A 282 -12.79 5.03 21.61
C GLU A 282 -14.23 5.49 21.36
N PHE A 283 -14.80 5.08 20.23
CA PHE A 283 -16.20 5.33 19.94
C PHE A 283 -17.11 4.47 20.82
N LEU A 284 -18.15 5.09 21.38
CA LEU A 284 -19.30 4.34 21.92
C LEU A 284 -20.10 3.66 20.79
N THR A 285 -20.20 4.33 19.64
CA THR A 285 -20.83 3.83 18.41
C THR A 285 -19.94 4.21 17.23
N GLY A 286 -19.22 3.24 16.69
CA GLY A 286 -18.27 3.45 15.60
C GLY A 286 -17.43 2.20 15.34
N PRO A 287 -16.45 2.28 14.44
CA PRO A 287 -15.45 1.22 14.29
C PRO A 287 -14.65 1.05 15.58
N GLU A 288 -14.42 -0.19 16.01
CA GLU A 288 -13.61 -0.51 17.20
C GLU A 288 -12.12 -0.16 17.02
N ASP A 289 -11.66 -0.07 15.77
CA ASP A 289 -10.29 0.23 15.36
C ASP A 289 -10.04 1.73 15.11
N GLU A 290 -11.07 2.57 15.20
CA GLU A 290 -10.94 4.03 15.04
C GLU A 290 -11.03 4.73 16.42
N ARG A 291 -10.09 5.63 16.66
CA ARG A 291 -10.04 6.47 17.86
C ARG A 291 -9.57 7.88 17.51
N TRP A 292 -9.87 8.82 18.38
CA TRP A 292 -9.38 10.19 18.30
C TRP A 292 -8.79 10.58 19.64
N ASP A 293 -7.67 11.30 19.66
CA ASP A 293 -7.01 11.72 20.90
C ASP A 293 -7.46 13.13 21.31
N LEU A 294 -7.89 13.97 20.36
CA LEU A 294 -8.42 15.31 20.63
C LEU A 294 -9.61 15.67 19.74
N VAL A 295 -10.63 16.29 20.34
CA VAL A 295 -11.80 16.81 19.64
C VAL A 295 -11.91 18.32 19.85
N MET A 296 -12.10 19.07 18.76
CA MET A 296 -12.26 20.53 18.82
C MET A 296 -13.41 21.03 17.95
N LEU A 297 -14.13 22.05 18.43
CA LEU A 297 -15.04 22.85 17.62
C LEU A 297 -14.47 24.26 17.49
N ILE A 298 -14.17 24.68 16.26
CA ILE A 298 -13.65 26.03 15.96
C ILE A 298 -14.71 26.80 15.17
N ARG A 299 -15.19 27.92 15.70
CA ARG A 299 -16.07 28.82 14.97
C ARG A 299 -15.24 29.84 14.20
N GLN A 300 -15.68 30.15 13.00
CA GLN A 300 -15.23 31.27 12.19
C GLN A 300 -16.44 32.10 11.76
N SER A 301 -16.24 33.41 11.63
CA SER A 301 -17.29 34.35 11.26
C SER A 301 -17.83 34.13 9.85
N SER A 302 -17.02 33.58 8.94
CA SER A 302 -17.42 33.16 7.60
C SER A 302 -16.43 32.17 6.98
N ALA A 303 -16.81 31.54 5.86
CA ALA A 303 -15.89 30.76 5.03
C ALA A 303 -14.71 31.60 4.49
N GLN A 304 -14.96 32.87 4.16
CA GLN A 304 -13.92 33.80 3.73
C GLN A 304 -12.94 34.13 4.86
N SER A 305 -13.44 34.33 6.08
CA SER A 305 -12.59 34.58 7.27
C SER A 305 -11.67 33.38 7.54
N PHE A 306 -12.22 32.17 7.44
CA PHE A 306 -11.42 30.94 7.54
C PHE A 306 -10.34 30.85 6.47
N LEU A 307 -10.66 31.15 5.20
CA LEU A 307 -9.67 31.12 4.12
C LEU A 307 -8.57 32.17 4.32
N ALA A 308 -8.95 33.39 4.72
CA ALA A 308 -8.01 34.47 5.00
C ALA A 308 -7.05 34.08 6.14
N PHE A 309 -7.60 33.53 7.23
CA PHE A 309 -6.83 32.97 8.33
C PHE A 309 -5.87 31.86 7.86
N SER A 310 -6.36 30.90 7.05
CA SER A 310 -5.55 29.78 6.56
C SER A 310 -4.38 30.20 5.65
N GLY A 311 -4.45 31.39 5.04
CA GLY A 311 -3.39 31.96 4.20
C GLY A 311 -2.48 32.97 4.91
N HIS A 312 -2.71 33.25 6.19
CA HIS A 312 -1.93 34.22 6.96
C HIS A 312 -0.49 33.73 7.16
N GLN A 313 0.51 34.53 6.79
CA GLN A 313 1.91 34.10 6.75
C GLN A 313 2.43 33.71 8.13
N ASP A 314 2.13 34.51 9.15
CA ASP A 314 2.59 34.21 10.51
C ASP A 314 1.91 32.96 11.08
N TYR A 315 0.66 32.68 10.70
CA TYR A 315 -0.01 31.42 11.04
C TYR A 315 0.71 30.23 10.39
N LEU A 316 1.01 30.35 9.09
CA LEU A 316 1.70 29.31 8.33
C LEU A 316 3.11 29.01 8.88
N ALA A 317 3.77 29.97 9.53
CA ALA A 317 5.09 29.77 10.14
C ALA A 317 5.10 28.69 11.24
N GLY A 318 3.97 28.45 11.91
CA GLY A 318 3.84 27.42 12.96
C GLY A 318 3.06 26.19 12.54
N ILE A 319 2.56 26.11 11.30
CA ILE A 319 1.74 24.99 10.83
C ILE A 319 2.51 23.66 10.84
N GLY A 320 3.84 23.70 10.73
CA GLY A 320 4.67 22.51 10.76
C GLY A 320 4.57 21.73 12.08
N HIS A 321 4.25 22.39 13.21
CA HIS A 321 3.97 21.70 14.46
C HIS A 321 2.71 20.82 14.37
N ARG A 322 1.66 21.27 13.66
CA ARG A 322 0.45 20.48 13.39
C ARG A 322 0.77 19.26 12.53
N THR A 323 1.49 19.48 11.42
CA THR A 323 1.88 18.40 10.50
C THR A 323 2.73 17.34 11.19
N ALA A 324 3.65 17.76 12.06
CA ALA A 324 4.50 16.86 12.83
C ALA A 324 3.71 16.07 13.89
N ALA A 325 2.68 16.67 14.47
CA ALA A 325 1.89 16.08 15.53
C ALA A 325 0.94 14.97 15.06
N ILE A 326 0.28 15.17 13.91
CA ILE A 326 -0.90 14.40 13.51
C ILE A 326 -0.51 13.11 12.80
N GLU A 327 -1.12 12.02 13.24
CA GLU A 327 -1.13 10.73 12.55
C GLU A 327 -2.29 10.65 11.54
N ASP A 328 -3.49 11.05 11.95
CA ASP A 328 -4.68 11.14 11.11
C ASP A 328 -5.63 12.23 11.64
N SER A 329 -6.50 12.76 10.77
CA SER A 329 -7.50 13.74 11.18
C SER A 329 -8.79 13.71 10.38
N ARG A 330 -9.85 14.27 10.95
CA ARG A 330 -11.06 14.68 10.23
C ARG A 330 -11.30 16.16 10.49
N LEU A 331 -11.61 16.89 9.42
CA LEU A 331 -12.04 18.28 9.48
C LEU A 331 -13.38 18.41 8.77
N LEU A 332 -14.44 18.69 9.53
CA LEU A 332 -15.80 18.80 9.00
C LEU A 332 -16.34 20.24 9.19
N PRO A 333 -16.48 21.01 8.10
CA PRO A 333 -17.19 22.29 8.13
C PRO A 333 -18.70 22.08 8.25
N MET A 334 -19.30 22.69 9.27
CA MET A 334 -20.72 22.61 9.57
C MET A 334 -21.34 24.02 9.55
N ALA A 335 -22.55 24.11 8.99
CA ALA A 335 -23.41 25.27 9.15
C ALA A 335 -24.24 25.07 10.42
N GLU A 336 -24.39 26.11 11.22
CA GLU A 336 -25.20 26.05 12.43
C GLU A 336 -26.69 26.05 12.05
N LEU A 337 -27.44 25.08 12.57
CA LEU A 337 -28.89 25.01 12.41
C LEU A 337 -29.57 25.45 13.70
N PRO A 338 -30.73 26.11 13.63
CA PRO A 338 -31.51 26.41 14.82
C PRO A 338 -31.95 25.10 15.49
N ILE A 339 -31.82 25.04 16.81
CA ILE A 339 -32.35 23.93 17.59
C ILE A 339 -33.89 24.02 17.53
N PRO A 340 -34.59 22.96 17.08
CA PRO A 340 -36.04 22.93 17.14
C PRO A 340 -36.49 23.04 18.60
N ASN A 341 -37.37 24.00 18.88
CA ASN A 341 -37.98 24.19 20.21
C ASN A 341 -38.89 23.04 20.63
#